data_AF-A0A2X5NLP1-F1
#
_entry.id   AF-A0A2X5NLP1-F1
#
_cell.length_a   1.000
_cell.length_b   1.000
_cell.length_c   1.000
_cell.angle_alpha   90.00
_cell.angle_beta   90.00
_cell.angle_gamma   90.00
#
_symmetry.space_group_name_H-M   'P 1'
#
loop_
_entity.id
_entity.type
_entity.pdbx_description
1 polymer ?
#
loop_
_entity_poly.entity_id
_entity_poly.type
_entity_poly.pdbx_seq_one_letter_code
_entity_poly.pdbx_strand_id
1 'polypeptide(L)'
;MSLPTNGAITPANRLNSVALSGVSANLPVLSYQGMRVVTTETLALGYGTDEGNIRTNLSRNIDRFEEGIHYFLITGSELKVFKNRVANSNSVGSNARSLTLWTEKGAARMSKIVDTNQAWDFFEKLEDSYFNLREVYGVMLPNIDDPIQLARAWADAMEAKQQAEQLTHQQAEYIEHLEELFAEGLSPVQFCKRLNGVNTSKISTYLQSANWLYDDNPQGRHAQWRVKSVARDKYLTEKSVQVTPNASASFTTYQPVLLRAGAVWLYRKYLKGALPMKRDWDGEHTHDKYLAGGI
;
A
#
# COMPACT_ATOMS: atom_id res chain seq x y z
N MET A 1 -14.80 -31.06 49.87
CA MET A 1 -13.69 -31.51 49.00
C MET A 1 -13.79 -30.72 47.71
N SER A 2 -12.94 -29.72 47.60
CA SER A 2 -13.03 -28.62 46.65
C SER A 2 -12.26 -28.97 45.38
N LEU A 3 -12.91 -28.80 44.22
CA LEU A 3 -12.27 -28.80 42.91
C LEU A 3 -11.55 -27.46 42.71
N PRO A 4 -10.27 -27.42 42.29
CA PRO A 4 -9.65 -26.19 41.88
C PRO A 4 -9.94 -25.90 40.40
N THR A 5 -10.30 -24.64 40.20
CA THR A 5 -10.50 -23.86 38.99
C THR A 5 -9.27 -23.85 38.06
N ASN A 6 -9.43 -24.23 36.79
CA ASN A 6 -8.46 -23.91 35.75
C ASN A 6 -8.67 -22.46 35.28
N GLY A 7 -7.73 -21.59 35.66
CA GLY A 7 -7.68 -20.19 35.26
C GLY A 7 -7.28 -20.03 33.79
N ALA A 8 -7.89 -19.04 33.16
CA ALA A 8 -7.66 -18.60 31.79
C ALA A 8 -6.18 -18.23 31.55
N ILE A 9 -5.60 -18.77 30.47
CA ILE A 9 -4.31 -18.35 29.95
C ILE A 9 -4.57 -17.42 28.76
N THR A 10 -4.45 -16.12 29.01
CA THR A 10 -4.35 -15.07 28.00
C THR A 10 -3.05 -15.25 27.21
N PRO A 11 -3.05 -15.24 25.86
CA PRO A 11 -1.79 -15.25 25.12
C PRO A 11 -1.13 -13.88 25.27
N ALA A 12 -0.04 -13.84 26.04
CA ALA A 12 0.84 -12.69 26.15
C ALA A 12 1.47 -12.41 24.78
N ASN A 13 1.12 -11.24 24.25
CA ASN A 13 1.77 -10.55 23.14
C ASN A 13 3.30 -10.53 23.37
N ARG A 14 4.06 -11.41 22.71
CA ARG A 14 5.53 -11.35 22.66
C ARG A 14 5.97 -11.03 21.24
N LEU A 15 6.09 -9.74 20.97
CA LEU A 15 7.05 -9.23 20.00
C LEU A 15 8.45 -9.46 20.59
N ASN A 16 8.99 -10.67 20.42
CA ASN A 16 10.39 -10.91 20.73
C ASN A 16 11.23 -10.47 19.52
N SER A 17 11.75 -9.25 19.63
CA SER A 17 12.98 -8.84 18.98
C SER A 17 14.05 -9.89 19.26
N VAL A 18 14.56 -10.54 18.21
CA VAL A 18 15.69 -11.46 18.29
C VAL A 18 16.89 -10.67 18.83
N ALA A 19 17.18 -10.83 20.12
CA ALA A 19 18.39 -10.31 20.74
C ALA A 19 19.55 -11.24 20.35
N LEU A 20 20.35 -10.80 19.40
CA LEU A 20 21.62 -11.41 19.06
C LEU A 20 22.61 -11.15 20.19
N SER A 21 22.85 -12.16 21.01
CA SER A 21 23.96 -12.16 21.98
C SER A 21 25.27 -12.32 21.23
N GLY A 22 26.04 -11.23 21.15
CA GLY A 22 27.40 -11.20 20.58
C GLY A 22 27.56 -10.08 19.56
N VAL A 23 28.07 -8.94 20.03
CA VAL A 23 28.23 -7.64 19.34
C VAL A 23 26.93 -6.83 19.22
N SER A 24 26.62 -6.08 20.30
CA SER A 24 25.75 -4.90 20.22
C SER A 24 26.44 -3.81 19.39
N ALA A 25 26.36 -3.94 18.08
CA ALA A 25 26.34 -2.78 17.20
C ALA A 25 24.90 -2.71 16.69
N ASN A 26 24.10 -1.81 17.27
CA ASN A 26 22.77 -1.49 16.77
C ASN A 26 22.94 -0.81 15.40
N LEU A 27 23.25 -1.59 14.38
CA LEU A 27 23.48 -1.13 13.02
C LEU A 27 22.11 -0.78 12.43
N PRO A 28 21.94 0.46 11.93
CA PRO A 28 20.68 0.87 11.35
C PRO A 28 20.36 -0.04 10.17
N VAL A 29 19.14 -0.59 10.16
CA VAL A 29 18.65 -1.38 9.04
C VAL A 29 18.45 -0.45 7.86
N LEU A 30 19.35 -0.49 6.88
CA LEU A 30 19.23 0.29 5.66
C LEU A 30 18.28 -0.39 4.69
N SER A 31 17.46 0.39 4.02
CA SER A 31 16.58 -0.08 2.96
C SER A 31 16.79 0.71 1.67
N TYR A 32 16.84 0.00 0.56
CA TYR A 32 16.93 0.56 -0.79
C TYR A 32 15.96 -0.18 -1.70
N GLN A 33 15.09 0.56 -2.40
CA GLN A 33 14.04 0.00 -3.27
C GLN A 33 13.18 -1.09 -2.58
N GLY A 34 12.93 -0.96 -1.28
CA GLY A 34 12.14 -1.93 -0.50
C GLY A 34 12.91 -3.17 -0.05
N MET A 35 14.19 -3.30 -0.40
CA MET A 35 15.07 -4.38 0.08
C MET A 35 15.98 -3.92 1.20
N ARG A 36 16.26 -4.82 2.15
CA ARG A 36 17.29 -4.59 3.17
C ARG A 36 18.66 -4.65 2.51
N VAL A 37 19.49 -3.67 2.80
CA VAL A 37 20.82 -3.54 2.22
C VAL A 37 21.87 -3.20 3.28
N VAL A 38 23.14 -3.50 2.97
CA VAL A 38 24.29 -3.09 3.79
C VAL A 38 25.34 -2.42 2.91
N THR A 39 26.12 -1.52 3.49
CA THR A 39 27.24 -0.88 2.77
C THR A 39 28.45 -1.81 2.75
N THR A 40 29.38 -1.58 1.82
CA THR A 40 30.64 -2.35 1.75
C THR A 40 31.43 -2.25 3.04
N GLU A 41 31.40 -1.09 3.70
CA GLU A 41 32.00 -0.78 4.99
C GLU A 41 31.45 -1.70 6.09
N THR A 42 30.13 -1.79 6.21
CA THR A 42 29.47 -2.65 7.20
C THR A 42 29.64 -4.13 6.87
N LEU A 43 29.65 -4.50 5.58
CA LEU A 43 29.87 -5.87 5.14
C LEU A 43 31.31 -6.32 5.47
N ALA A 44 32.30 -5.48 5.18
CA ALA A 44 33.71 -5.76 5.48
C ALA A 44 33.93 -5.93 7.00
N LEU A 45 33.35 -5.04 7.80
CA LEU A 45 33.36 -5.15 9.26
C LEU A 45 32.76 -6.48 9.73
N GLY A 46 31.61 -6.87 9.15
CA GLY A 46 30.94 -8.13 9.47
C GLY A 46 31.74 -9.38 9.11
N TYR A 47 32.54 -9.32 8.04
CA TYR A 47 33.43 -10.41 7.62
C TYR A 47 34.85 -10.31 8.19
N GLY A 48 35.13 -9.36 9.09
CA GLY A 48 36.48 -9.21 9.65
C GLY A 48 37.56 -8.94 8.60
N THR A 49 37.20 -8.25 7.51
CA THR A 49 38.10 -7.92 6.39
C THR A 49 38.06 -6.43 6.06
N ASP A 50 38.88 -5.98 5.12
CA ASP A 50 38.89 -4.60 4.64
C ASP A 50 37.95 -4.38 3.44
N GLU A 51 37.48 -3.14 3.27
CA GLU A 51 36.62 -2.76 2.14
C GLU A 51 37.27 -3.04 0.77
N GLY A 52 38.61 -2.92 0.69
CA GLY A 52 39.37 -3.13 -0.53
C GLY A 52 39.33 -4.59 -0.99
N ASN A 53 39.37 -5.53 -0.04
CA ASN A 53 39.20 -6.95 -0.31
C ASN A 53 37.81 -7.25 -0.86
N ILE A 54 36.75 -6.68 -0.28
CA ILE A 54 35.37 -6.86 -0.79
C ILE A 54 35.25 -6.34 -2.23
N ARG A 55 35.76 -5.13 -2.51
CA ARG A 55 35.71 -4.54 -3.86
C ARG A 55 36.50 -5.36 -4.88
N THR A 56 37.66 -5.88 -4.46
CA THR A 56 38.52 -6.73 -5.31
C THR A 56 37.84 -8.07 -5.60
N ASN A 57 37.22 -8.69 -4.61
CA ASN A 57 36.49 -9.95 -4.77
C ASN A 57 35.26 -9.80 -5.67
N LEU A 58 34.52 -8.69 -5.54
CA LEU A 58 33.44 -8.36 -6.46
C LEU A 58 33.95 -8.24 -7.90
N SER A 59 35.05 -7.50 -8.10
CA SER A 59 35.59 -7.26 -9.44
C SER A 59 36.11 -8.55 -10.11
N ARG A 60 36.72 -9.45 -9.33
CA ARG A 60 37.24 -10.74 -9.83
C ARG A 60 36.15 -11.76 -10.14
N ASN A 61 34.99 -11.65 -9.49
CA ASN A 61 33.89 -12.60 -9.61
C ASN A 61 32.62 -11.93 -10.12
N ILE A 62 32.75 -10.83 -10.87
CA ILE A 62 31.61 -9.98 -11.27
C ILE A 62 30.58 -10.74 -12.12
N ASP A 63 31.03 -11.76 -12.85
CA ASP A 63 30.21 -12.72 -13.59
C ASP A 63 29.22 -13.48 -12.69
N ARG A 64 29.55 -13.61 -11.40
CA ARG A 64 28.70 -14.22 -10.37
C ARG A 64 27.84 -13.20 -9.64
N PHE A 65 27.83 -11.92 -10.01
CA PHE A 65 27.02 -10.89 -9.34
C PHE A 65 26.18 -10.10 -10.33
N GLU A 66 24.87 -10.26 -10.23
CA GLU A 66 23.89 -9.44 -10.96
C GLU A 66 23.51 -8.19 -10.18
N GLU A 67 23.64 -7.03 -10.82
CA GLU A 67 23.16 -5.74 -10.30
C GLU A 67 21.61 -5.77 -10.22
N GLY A 68 21.06 -5.22 -9.13
CA GLY A 68 19.63 -5.29 -8.83
C GLY A 68 19.21 -6.49 -7.99
N ILE A 69 19.98 -7.58 -8.02
CA ILE A 69 19.70 -8.79 -7.23
C ILE A 69 20.69 -8.92 -6.06
N HIS A 70 21.98 -8.79 -6.33
CA HIS A 70 23.03 -9.02 -5.35
C HIS A 70 23.58 -7.71 -4.79
N TYR A 71 23.73 -6.70 -5.66
CA TYR A 71 24.18 -5.39 -5.25
C TYR A 71 23.50 -4.29 -6.07
N PHE A 72 23.57 -3.06 -5.58
CA PHE A 72 23.20 -1.85 -6.29
C PHE A 72 24.38 -0.89 -6.32
N LEU A 73 24.72 -0.36 -7.50
CA LEU A 73 25.69 0.70 -7.61
C LEU A 73 24.97 2.05 -7.71
N ILE A 74 24.89 2.78 -6.60
CA ILE A 74 24.27 4.10 -6.59
C ILE A 74 25.31 5.19 -6.86
N THR A 75 24.97 6.13 -7.75
CA THR A 75 25.86 7.24 -8.14
C THR A 75 25.07 8.56 -8.24
N GLY A 76 25.79 9.68 -8.32
CA GLY A 76 25.20 10.99 -8.62
C GLY A 76 24.06 11.42 -7.68
N SER A 77 22.90 11.73 -8.26
CA SER A 77 21.72 12.20 -7.52
C SER A 77 21.14 11.15 -6.58
N GLU A 78 21.14 9.87 -6.96
CA GLU A 78 20.63 8.78 -6.11
C GLU A 78 21.47 8.62 -4.84
N LEU A 79 22.80 8.70 -4.98
CA LEU A 79 23.72 8.68 -3.86
C LEU A 79 23.48 9.86 -2.91
N LYS A 80 23.24 11.07 -3.44
CA LYS A 80 22.96 12.26 -2.62
C LYS A 80 21.65 12.11 -1.84
N VAL A 81 20.60 11.60 -2.49
CA VAL A 81 19.31 11.33 -1.86
C VAL A 81 19.44 10.25 -0.79
N PHE A 82 20.17 9.17 -1.06
CA PHE A 82 20.41 8.10 -0.10
C PHE A 82 21.19 8.59 1.13
N LYS A 83 22.30 9.32 0.93
CA LYS A 83 23.09 9.94 2.02
C LYS A 83 22.23 10.84 2.91
N ASN A 84 21.34 11.65 2.33
CA ASN A 84 20.44 12.52 3.11
C ASN A 84 19.43 11.74 3.96
N ARG A 85 18.99 10.55 3.50
CA ARG A 85 18.08 9.68 4.28
C ARG A 85 18.79 8.96 5.43
N VAL A 86 20.08 8.67 5.24
CA VAL A 86 20.90 7.80 6.10
C VAL A 86 21.81 8.63 7.05
N ALA A 87 21.56 9.94 7.15
CA ALA A 87 22.43 10.96 7.75
C ALA A 87 22.88 10.76 9.22
N ASN A 88 22.42 9.72 9.93
CA ASN A 88 22.82 9.38 11.30
C ASN A 88 23.76 8.16 11.40
N SER A 89 24.12 7.52 10.29
CA SER A 89 25.11 6.43 10.29
C SER A 89 26.38 6.93 9.61
N ASN A 90 27.49 7.05 10.34
CA ASN A 90 28.83 7.36 9.83
C ASN A 90 29.40 6.27 8.88
N SER A 91 28.55 5.62 8.10
CA SER A 91 28.85 4.42 7.31
C SER A 91 29.23 4.70 5.86
N VAL A 92 29.21 5.97 5.42
CA VAL A 92 29.51 6.36 4.03
C VAL A 92 30.46 7.57 4.01
N GLY A 93 31.57 7.45 3.27
CA GLY A 93 32.50 8.55 3.07
C GLY A 93 31.84 9.80 2.46
N SER A 94 32.07 10.97 3.05
CA SER A 94 31.52 12.26 2.60
C SER A 94 31.78 12.53 1.11
N ASN A 95 32.95 12.11 0.61
CA ASN A 95 33.43 12.36 -0.75
C ASN A 95 33.26 11.19 -1.75
N ALA A 96 32.58 10.09 -1.37
CA ALA A 96 32.37 8.96 -2.28
C ALA A 96 31.54 9.36 -3.52
N ARG A 97 32.05 9.05 -4.73
CA ARG A 97 31.39 9.29 -6.04
C ARG A 97 30.38 8.21 -6.43
N SER A 98 30.55 7.02 -5.86
CA SER A 98 29.68 5.86 -6.00
C SER A 98 29.61 5.12 -4.67
N LEU A 99 28.53 4.38 -4.44
CA LEU A 99 28.37 3.49 -3.28
C LEU A 99 27.77 2.17 -3.75
N THR A 100 28.38 1.07 -3.31
CA THR A 100 27.85 -0.28 -3.51
C THR A 100 27.01 -0.66 -2.30
N LEU A 101 25.74 -0.96 -2.54
CA LEU A 101 24.82 -1.50 -1.53
C LEU A 101 24.64 -2.99 -1.79
N TRP A 102 24.77 -3.81 -0.75
CA TRP A 102 24.67 -5.26 -0.84
C TRP A 102 23.31 -5.73 -0.33
N THR A 103 22.61 -6.55 -1.10
CA THR A 103 21.40 -7.22 -0.62
C THR A 103 21.79 -8.39 0.29
N GLU A 104 20.80 -8.95 1.01
CA GLU A 104 21.02 -10.17 1.80
C GLU A 104 21.60 -11.31 0.94
N LYS A 105 21.12 -11.45 -0.30
CA LYS A 105 21.64 -12.44 -1.27
C LYS A 105 23.07 -12.13 -1.70
N GLY A 106 23.40 -10.85 -1.92
CA GLY A 106 24.75 -10.44 -2.29
C GLY A 106 25.75 -10.66 -1.17
N ALA A 107 25.38 -10.33 0.07
CA ALA A 107 26.17 -10.63 1.26
C ALA A 107 26.42 -12.14 1.37
N ALA A 108 25.37 -12.96 1.35
CA ALA A 108 25.49 -14.43 1.40
C ALA A 108 26.37 -15.01 0.28
N ARG A 109 26.35 -14.42 -0.91
CA ARG A 109 27.23 -14.85 -2.01
C ARG A 109 28.67 -14.40 -1.79
N MET A 110 28.87 -13.19 -1.26
CA MET A 110 30.19 -12.67 -0.93
C MET A 110 30.85 -13.44 0.21
N SER A 111 30.11 -13.90 1.22
CA SER A 111 30.68 -14.72 2.30
C SER A 111 31.28 -16.04 1.81
N LYS A 112 30.78 -16.61 0.71
CA LYS A 112 31.37 -17.78 0.06
C LYS A 112 32.73 -17.51 -0.61
N ILE A 113 33.02 -16.25 -0.89
CA ILE A 113 34.23 -15.82 -1.61
C ILE A 113 35.26 -15.24 -0.62
N VAL A 114 34.78 -14.58 0.43
CA VAL A 114 35.61 -14.00 1.49
C VAL A 114 35.99 -15.11 2.47
N ASP A 115 37.18 -15.67 2.31
CA ASP A 115 37.70 -16.77 3.12
C ASP A 115 38.21 -16.30 4.49
N THR A 116 37.28 -15.90 5.36
CA THR A 116 37.55 -15.41 6.72
C THR A 116 36.67 -16.15 7.73
N ASN A 117 37.16 -16.37 8.95
CA ASN A 117 36.40 -17.06 10.00
C ASN A 117 35.04 -16.40 10.26
N GLN A 118 34.97 -15.07 10.23
CA GLN A 118 33.73 -14.32 10.44
C GLN A 118 32.74 -14.49 9.27
N ALA A 119 33.23 -14.63 8.04
CA ALA A 119 32.37 -14.96 6.90
C ALA A 119 31.84 -16.40 6.97
N TRP A 120 32.64 -17.33 7.49
CA TRP A 120 32.20 -18.69 7.81
C TRP A 120 31.11 -18.70 8.89
N ASP A 121 31.28 -17.98 10.00
CA ASP A 121 30.25 -17.82 11.04
C ASP A 121 28.94 -17.21 10.49
N PHE A 122 29.05 -16.26 9.57
CA PHE A 122 27.88 -15.67 8.90
C PHE A 122 27.16 -16.69 8.01
N PHE A 123 27.93 -17.50 7.29
CA PHE A 123 27.39 -18.54 6.44
C PHE A 123 26.71 -19.66 7.25
N GLU A 124 27.32 -20.12 8.35
CA GLU A 124 26.71 -21.09 9.27
C GLU A 124 25.36 -20.59 9.80
N LYS A 125 25.26 -19.32 10.21
CA LYS A 125 23.98 -18.73 10.66
C LYS A 125 22.92 -18.71 9.57
N LEU A 126 23.30 -18.53 8.30
CA LEU A 126 22.37 -18.62 7.17
C LEU A 126 21.91 -20.05 6.92
N GLU A 127 22.82 -21.03 7.03
CA GLU A 127 22.48 -22.45 6.93
C GLU A 127 21.54 -22.86 8.06
N ASP A 128 21.87 -22.53 9.31
CA ASP A 128 21.02 -22.76 10.47
C ASP A 128 19.64 -22.13 10.29
N SER A 129 19.55 -20.92 9.75
CA SER A 129 18.26 -20.27 9.46
C SER A 129 17.46 -21.00 8.38
N TYR A 130 18.14 -21.57 7.37
CA TYR A 130 17.50 -22.34 6.32
C TYR A 130 16.96 -23.68 6.84
N PHE A 131 17.73 -24.39 7.66
CA PHE A 131 17.33 -25.69 8.20
C PHE A 131 16.37 -25.56 9.40
N ASN A 132 16.41 -24.45 10.15
CA ASN A 132 15.53 -24.16 11.29
C ASN A 132 14.37 -23.21 10.94
N LEU A 133 14.03 -23.06 9.64
CA LEU A 133 12.96 -22.21 9.13
C LEU A 133 11.60 -22.45 9.84
N ARG A 134 11.37 -23.69 10.28
CA ARG A 134 10.17 -24.09 11.04
C ARG A 134 10.09 -23.42 12.43
N GLU A 135 11.22 -23.24 13.10
CA GLU A 135 11.25 -22.65 14.45
C GLU A 135 11.24 -21.12 14.42
N VAL A 136 11.90 -20.52 13.42
CA VAL A 136 12.13 -19.06 13.35
C VAL A 136 10.90 -18.28 12.88
N TYR A 137 10.14 -18.81 11.90
CA TYR A 137 9.03 -18.08 11.28
C TYR A 137 7.65 -18.48 11.79
N GLY A 138 7.57 -19.44 12.73
CA GLY A 138 6.29 -19.93 13.23
C GLY A 138 5.37 -20.47 12.14
N VAL A 139 5.92 -20.79 10.96
CA VAL A 139 5.20 -21.52 9.91
C VAL A 139 5.15 -22.97 10.39
N MET A 140 4.26 -23.20 11.36
CA MET A 140 3.90 -24.51 11.85
C MET A 140 3.13 -25.19 10.71
N LEU A 141 3.87 -25.73 9.73
CA LEU A 141 3.28 -26.67 8.80
C LEU A 141 2.70 -27.80 9.67
N PRO A 142 1.42 -28.17 9.47
CA PRO A 142 0.82 -29.24 10.25
C PRO A 142 1.69 -30.48 10.13
N ASN A 143 1.83 -31.23 11.23
CA ASN A 143 2.59 -32.46 11.21
C ASN A 143 1.94 -33.42 10.20
N ILE A 144 2.67 -33.72 9.11
CA ILE A 144 2.19 -34.56 8.02
C ILE A 144 1.97 -36.00 8.49
N ASP A 145 2.71 -36.41 9.53
CA ASP A 145 2.62 -37.74 10.12
C ASP A 145 1.41 -37.91 11.04
N ASP A 146 0.72 -36.81 11.40
CA ASP A 146 -0.52 -36.85 12.16
C ASP A 146 -1.74 -36.52 11.26
N PRO A 147 -2.50 -37.55 10.83
CA PRO A 147 -3.62 -37.35 9.92
C PRO A 147 -4.74 -36.47 10.51
N ILE A 148 -4.87 -36.40 11.84
CA ILE A 148 -5.91 -35.59 12.49
C ILE A 148 -5.55 -34.11 12.43
N GLN A 149 -4.29 -33.77 12.71
CA GLN A 149 -3.82 -32.39 12.60
C GLN A 149 -3.86 -31.89 11.15
N LEU A 150 -3.47 -32.74 10.21
CA LEU A 150 -3.52 -32.41 8.78
C LEU A 150 -4.95 -32.12 8.30
N ALA A 151 -5.92 -32.95 8.70
CA ALA A 151 -7.32 -32.76 8.34
C ALA A 151 -7.90 -31.44 8.88
N ARG A 152 -7.55 -31.05 10.11
CA ARG A 152 -7.99 -29.77 10.70
C ARG A 152 -7.41 -28.57 9.95
N ALA A 153 -6.10 -28.57 9.70
CA ALA A 153 -5.45 -27.48 8.98
C ALA A 153 -6.00 -27.34 7.55
N TRP A 154 -6.35 -28.45 6.89
CA TRP A 154 -7.00 -28.43 5.59
C TRP A 154 -8.41 -27.83 5.64
N ALA A 155 -9.19 -28.18 6.67
CA ALA A 155 -10.52 -27.59 6.88
C ALA A 155 -10.43 -26.07 7.09
N ASP A 156 -9.53 -25.61 7.97
CA ASP A 156 -9.30 -24.18 8.21
C ASP A 156 -8.89 -23.43 6.93
N ALA A 157 -8.00 -24.04 6.12
CA ALA A 157 -7.57 -23.47 4.86
C ALA A 157 -8.70 -23.39 3.82
N MET A 158 -9.57 -24.40 3.76
CA MET A 158 -10.74 -24.40 2.89
C MET A 158 -11.77 -23.35 3.31
N GLU A 159 -12.03 -23.21 4.61
CA GLU A 159 -12.90 -22.16 5.14
C GLU A 159 -12.36 -20.76 4.83
N ALA A 160 -11.06 -20.53 5.06
CA ALA A 160 -10.42 -19.26 4.74
C ALA A 160 -10.50 -18.94 3.24
N LYS A 161 -10.30 -19.95 2.38
CA LYS A 161 -10.44 -19.81 0.93
C LYS A 161 -11.87 -19.44 0.55
N GLN A 162 -12.86 -20.14 1.10
CA GLN A 162 -14.26 -19.87 0.83
C GLN A 162 -14.66 -18.46 1.26
N GLN A 163 -14.21 -18.00 2.42
CA GLN A 163 -14.44 -16.63 2.89
C GLN A 163 -13.79 -15.60 1.95
N ALA A 164 -12.57 -15.84 1.47
CA ALA A 164 -11.89 -14.97 0.53
C ALA A 164 -12.61 -14.90 -0.83
N GLU A 165 -13.13 -16.03 -1.32
CA GLU A 165 -13.93 -16.10 -2.54
C GLU A 165 -15.25 -15.31 -2.39
N GLN A 166 -15.94 -15.43 -1.25
CA GLN A 166 -17.15 -14.65 -0.96
C GLN A 166 -16.88 -13.14 -0.95
N LEU A 167 -15.81 -12.71 -0.29
CA LEU A 167 -15.42 -11.29 -0.28
C LEU A 167 -15.06 -10.80 -1.69
N THR A 168 -14.38 -11.63 -2.48
CA THR A 168 -14.03 -11.31 -3.87
C THR A 168 -15.29 -11.18 -4.72
N HIS A 169 -16.26 -12.08 -4.55
CA HIS A 169 -17.53 -12.03 -5.25
C HIS A 169 -18.31 -10.75 -4.92
N GLN A 170 -18.44 -10.40 -3.63
CA GLN A 170 -19.08 -9.16 -3.20
C GLN A 170 -18.39 -7.90 -3.76
N GLN A 171 -17.05 -7.91 -3.83
CA GLN A 171 -16.29 -6.83 -4.44
C GLN A 171 -16.53 -6.72 -5.95
N ALA A 172 -16.67 -7.85 -6.64
CA ALA A 172 -16.96 -7.89 -8.08
C ALA A 172 -18.37 -7.34 -8.38
N GLU A 173 -19.39 -7.78 -7.64
CA GLU A 173 -20.76 -7.25 -7.74
C GLU A 173 -20.78 -5.73 -7.49
N TYR A 174 -20.04 -5.28 -6.48
CA TYR A 174 -19.89 -3.85 -6.18
C TYR A 174 -19.27 -3.07 -7.35
N ILE A 175 -18.28 -3.64 -8.04
CA ILE A 175 -17.60 -3.00 -9.19
C ILE A 175 -18.53 -2.97 -10.40
N GLU A 176 -19.12 -4.11 -10.75
CA GLU A 176 -20.04 -4.26 -11.88
C GLU A 176 -21.18 -3.25 -11.80
N HIS A 177 -21.85 -3.19 -10.65
CA HIS A 177 -22.92 -2.24 -10.41
C HIS A 177 -22.46 -0.76 -10.48
N LEU A 178 -21.23 -0.47 -10.05
CA LEU A 178 -20.65 0.87 -10.19
C LEU A 178 -20.39 1.25 -11.65
N GLU A 179 -20.02 0.29 -12.48
CA GLU A 179 -19.80 0.49 -13.91
C GLU A 179 -21.11 0.71 -14.66
N GLU A 180 -22.17 -0.02 -14.33
CA GLU A 180 -23.52 0.20 -14.90
C GLU A 180 -24.03 1.62 -14.62
N LEU A 181 -23.83 2.10 -13.39
CA LEU A 181 -24.28 3.44 -12.99
C LEU A 181 -23.40 4.56 -13.51
N PHE A 182 -22.12 4.32 -13.75
CA PHE A 182 -21.15 5.34 -14.12
C PHE A 182 -20.96 5.41 -15.64
N ALA A 183 -21.53 6.45 -16.27
CA ALA A 183 -21.16 6.86 -17.61
C ALA A 183 -20.09 7.97 -17.57
N GLU A 184 -19.13 7.93 -18.48
CA GLU A 184 -18.11 8.98 -18.59
C GLU A 184 -18.76 10.35 -18.89
N GLY A 185 -18.34 11.39 -18.16
CA GLY A 185 -18.85 12.74 -18.37
C GLY A 185 -20.01 13.17 -17.47
N LEU A 186 -20.51 12.31 -16.57
CA LEU A 186 -21.54 12.69 -15.60
C LEU A 186 -21.03 13.69 -14.58
N SER A 187 -21.83 14.69 -14.22
CA SER A 187 -21.61 15.52 -13.03
C SER A 187 -21.96 14.73 -11.75
N PRO A 188 -21.40 15.11 -10.58
CA PRO A 188 -21.71 14.44 -9.31
C PRO A 188 -23.22 14.39 -9.00
N VAL A 189 -23.93 15.48 -9.34
CA VAL A 189 -25.39 15.56 -9.14
C VAL A 189 -26.13 14.62 -10.10
N GLN A 190 -25.68 14.50 -11.36
CA GLN A 190 -26.26 13.56 -12.33
C GLN A 190 -26.03 12.10 -11.94
N PHE A 191 -24.85 11.77 -11.41
CA PHE A 191 -24.57 10.45 -10.87
C PHE A 191 -25.53 10.12 -9.72
N CYS A 192 -25.63 11.00 -8.73
CA CYS A 192 -26.49 10.78 -7.59
C CYS A 192 -28.00 10.85 -7.90
N LYS A 193 -28.42 11.40 -9.06
CA LYS A 193 -29.80 11.27 -9.54
C LYS A 193 -30.17 9.84 -9.91
N ARG A 194 -29.19 8.99 -10.23
CA ARG A 194 -29.38 7.56 -10.52
C ARG A 194 -29.51 6.69 -9.27
N LEU A 195 -29.12 7.22 -8.11
CA LEU A 195 -29.22 6.53 -6.82
C LEU A 195 -30.63 6.74 -6.22
N ASN A 196 -31.26 5.69 -5.69
CA ASN A 196 -32.53 5.83 -4.97
C ASN A 196 -32.36 6.66 -3.69
N GLY A 197 -33.41 7.34 -3.23
CA GLY A 197 -33.40 8.01 -1.92
C GLY A 197 -32.52 9.25 -1.77
N VAL A 198 -31.57 9.53 -2.69
CA VAL A 198 -30.65 10.66 -2.53
C VAL A 198 -31.34 11.99 -2.86
N ASN A 199 -31.16 12.97 -1.98
CA ASN A 199 -31.62 14.34 -2.17
C ASN A 199 -30.61 15.14 -3.00
N THR A 200 -30.80 15.13 -4.32
CA THR A 200 -29.90 15.74 -5.31
C THR A 200 -29.71 17.25 -5.17
N SER A 201 -30.66 17.96 -4.55
CA SER A 201 -30.57 19.40 -4.31
C SER A 201 -29.50 19.76 -3.27
N LYS A 202 -29.19 18.85 -2.33
CA LYS A 202 -28.25 19.09 -1.22
C LYS A 202 -26.85 18.51 -1.47
N ILE A 203 -26.64 17.90 -2.63
CA ILE A 203 -25.38 17.21 -2.92
C ILE A 203 -24.25 18.21 -3.15
N SER A 204 -24.49 19.28 -3.90
CA SER A 204 -23.44 20.28 -4.14
C SER A 204 -22.99 20.93 -2.84
N THR A 205 -23.91 21.20 -1.91
CA THR A 205 -23.59 21.71 -0.56
C THR A 205 -22.87 20.66 0.30
N TYR A 206 -23.20 19.38 0.17
CA TYR A 206 -22.48 18.29 0.85
C TYR A 206 -21.06 18.13 0.30
N LEU A 207 -20.87 18.27 -1.01
CA LEU A 207 -19.55 18.25 -1.65
C LEU A 207 -18.73 19.50 -1.30
N GLN A 208 -19.38 20.63 -1.04
CA GLN A 208 -18.73 21.81 -0.51
C GLN A 208 -18.20 21.57 0.91
N SER A 209 -19.00 20.97 1.80
CA SER A 209 -18.54 20.61 3.15
C SER A 209 -17.47 19.51 3.15
N ALA A 210 -17.49 18.61 2.16
CA ALA A 210 -16.43 17.64 1.91
C ALA A 210 -15.17 18.24 1.24
N ASN A 211 -15.11 19.56 1.04
CA ASN A 211 -14.00 20.28 0.44
C ASN A 211 -13.71 19.90 -1.03
N TRP A 212 -14.72 19.45 -1.77
CA TRP A 212 -14.60 19.10 -3.19
C TRP A 212 -15.02 20.25 -4.12
N LEU A 213 -16.06 20.97 -3.74
CA LEU A 213 -16.60 22.09 -4.51
C LEU A 213 -16.48 23.41 -3.75
N TYR A 214 -16.45 24.51 -4.48
CA TYR A 214 -16.65 25.86 -3.97
C TYR A 214 -17.58 26.63 -4.90
N ASP A 215 -18.18 27.70 -4.38
CA ASP A 215 -18.99 28.62 -5.17
C ASP A 215 -18.11 29.77 -5.64
N ASP A 216 -17.97 29.92 -6.96
CA ASP A 216 -17.19 31.00 -7.59
C ASP A 216 -17.98 32.33 -7.63
N ASN A 217 -19.30 32.27 -7.42
CA ASN A 217 -20.16 33.45 -7.41
C ASN A 217 -21.08 33.48 -6.17
N PRO A 218 -20.51 33.63 -4.96
CA PRO A 218 -21.27 33.56 -3.72
C PRO A 218 -22.28 34.71 -3.54
N GLN A 219 -22.09 35.83 -4.23
CA GLN A 219 -23.04 36.96 -4.22
C GLN A 219 -24.03 36.91 -5.40
N GLY A 220 -23.90 35.92 -6.27
CA GLY A 220 -24.76 35.73 -7.43
C GLY A 220 -26.14 35.17 -7.08
N ARG A 221 -27.09 35.35 -8.00
CA ARG A 221 -28.44 34.76 -7.90
C ARG A 221 -28.42 33.23 -7.95
N HIS A 222 -27.38 32.63 -8.53
CA HIS A 222 -27.19 31.20 -8.65
C HIS A 222 -25.73 30.82 -8.34
N ALA A 223 -25.55 29.79 -7.51
CA ALA A 223 -24.23 29.27 -7.18
C ALA A 223 -23.52 28.71 -8.41
N GLN A 224 -22.27 29.09 -8.60
CA GLN A 224 -21.40 28.61 -9.68
C GLN A 224 -20.39 27.62 -9.09
N TRP A 225 -20.77 26.34 -9.09
CA TRP A 225 -19.98 25.28 -8.49
C TRP A 225 -18.72 24.96 -9.30
N ARG A 226 -17.56 25.13 -8.68
CA ARG A 226 -16.24 24.80 -9.25
C ARG A 226 -15.47 23.81 -8.40
N VAL A 227 -14.51 23.11 -9.03
CA VAL A 227 -13.77 22.03 -8.39
C VAL A 227 -12.57 22.59 -7.63
N LYS A 228 -12.45 22.27 -6.34
CA LYS A 228 -11.25 22.61 -5.54
C LYS A 228 -10.05 21.77 -5.95
N SER A 229 -8.85 22.33 -5.80
CA SER A 229 -7.60 21.65 -6.11
C SER A 229 -7.42 20.29 -5.40
N VAL A 230 -8.03 20.10 -4.23
CA VAL A 230 -7.93 18.85 -3.44
C VAL A 230 -8.71 17.69 -4.08
N ALA A 231 -9.81 18.00 -4.77
CA ALA A 231 -10.65 17.00 -5.44
C ALA A 231 -10.39 16.92 -6.94
N ARG A 232 -9.78 17.96 -7.52
CA ARG A 232 -9.35 17.99 -8.91
C ARG A 232 -8.35 16.87 -9.19
N ASP A 233 -8.49 16.22 -10.33
CA ASP A 233 -7.65 15.13 -10.85
C ASP A 233 -7.70 13.82 -10.04
N LYS A 234 -8.28 13.83 -8.84
CA LYS A 234 -8.47 12.65 -7.98
C LYS A 234 -9.90 12.13 -7.97
N TYR A 235 -10.88 13.01 -7.82
CA TYR A 235 -12.29 12.66 -7.70
C TYR A 235 -13.16 13.34 -8.76
N LEU A 236 -12.77 14.55 -9.18
CA LEU A 236 -13.48 15.36 -10.16
C LEU A 236 -12.51 15.96 -11.19
N THR A 237 -13.00 16.25 -12.39
CA THR A 237 -12.35 17.09 -13.38
C THR A 237 -13.25 18.26 -13.75
N GLU A 238 -12.71 19.30 -14.38
CA GLU A 238 -13.48 20.49 -14.76
C GLU A 238 -13.46 20.61 -16.29
N LYS A 239 -14.64 20.60 -16.91
CA LYS A 239 -14.79 20.90 -18.35
C LYS A 239 -15.24 22.34 -18.50
N SER A 240 -14.48 23.13 -19.27
CA SER A 240 -14.86 24.50 -19.62
C SER A 240 -15.59 24.52 -20.96
N VAL A 241 -16.78 25.10 -20.99
CA VAL A 241 -17.58 25.32 -22.21
C VAL A 241 -17.71 26.81 -22.44
N GLN A 242 -17.34 27.27 -23.64
CA GLN A 242 -17.62 28.64 -24.08
C GLN A 242 -19.08 28.71 -24.55
N VAL A 243 -19.90 29.48 -23.85
CA VAL A 243 -21.28 29.70 -24.21
C VAL A 243 -21.36 31.06 -24.91
N THR A 244 -21.85 31.05 -26.14
CA THR A 244 -22.09 32.27 -26.94
C THR A 244 -23.61 32.43 -27.13
N PRO A 245 -24.31 33.19 -26.27
CA PRO A 245 -25.73 33.44 -26.44
C PRO A 245 -25.98 34.34 -27.66
N ASN A 246 -27.08 34.11 -28.39
CA ASN A 246 -27.44 34.86 -29.61
C ASN A 246 -27.55 36.40 -29.42
N ALA A 247 -27.62 36.91 -28.19
CA ALA A 247 -27.83 38.33 -27.89
C ALA A 247 -27.00 38.86 -26.71
N SER A 248 -25.92 38.17 -26.30
CA SER A 248 -25.10 38.56 -25.14
C SER A 248 -23.63 38.21 -25.33
N ALA A 249 -22.75 38.86 -24.56
CA ALA A 249 -21.31 38.55 -24.57
C ALA A 249 -21.06 37.08 -24.24
N SER A 250 -20.07 36.47 -24.91
CA SER A 250 -19.66 35.11 -24.64
C SER A 250 -19.10 35.00 -23.21
N PHE A 251 -19.47 33.93 -22.52
CA PHE A 251 -18.96 33.64 -21.18
C PHE A 251 -18.51 32.18 -21.09
N THR A 252 -17.46 31.92 -20.31
CA THR A 252 -16.96 30.57 -20.07
C THR A 252 -17.67 29.97 -18.85
N THR A 253 -18.30 28.82 -19.02
CA THR A 253 -18.90 28.05 -17.92
C THR A 253 -18.02 26.86 -17.58
N TYR A 254 -17.83 26.61 -16.29
CA TYR A 254 -17.06 25.47 -15.79
C TYR A 254 -18.01 24.44 -15.20
N GLN A 255 -17.93 23.20 -15.68
CA GLN A 255 -18.76 22.09 -15.22
C GLN A 255 -17.89 21.02 -14.53
N PRO A 256 -18.18 20.69 -13.26
CA PRO A 256 -17.59 19.54 -12.59
C PRO A 256 -18.03 18.22 -13.24
N VAL A 257 -17.06 17.40 -13.62
CA VAL A 257 -17.23 16.05 -14.14
C VAL A 257 -16.68 15.04 -13.14
N LEU A 258 -17.44 13.98 -12.89
CA LEU A 258 -17.10 12.93 -11.95
C LEU A 258 -16.10 11.94 -12.57
N LEU A 259 -15.03 11.62 -11.85
CA LEU A 259 -14.11 10.53 -12.19
C LEU A 259 -14.54 9.22 -11.52
N ARG A 260 -14.05 8.08 -12.02
CA ARG A 260 -14.32 6.74 -11.46
C ARG A 260 -14.02 6.67 -9.95
N ALA A 261 -12.89 7.21 -9.51
CA ALA A 261 -12.54 7.26 -8.09
C ALA A 261 -13.51 8.12 -7.25
N GLY A 262 -14.06 9.20 -7.83
CA GLY A 262 -15.10 10.01 -7.21
C GLY A 262 -16.44 9.29 -7.11
N ALA A 263 -16.82 8.55 -8.17
CA ALA A 263 -18.02 7.72 -8.18
C ALA A 263 -17.95 6.61 -7.12
N VAL A 264 -16.83 5.90 -7.03
CA VAL A 264 -16.57 4.89 -5.99
C VAL A 264 -16.73 5.50 -4.60
N TRP A 265 -16.18 6.69 -4.38
CA TRP A 265 -16.27 7.35 -3.08
C TRP A 265 -17.72 7.75 -2.73
N LEU A 266 -18.45 8.34 -3.68
CA LEU A 266 -19.86 8.71 -3.48
C LEU A 266 -20.73 7.49 -3.23
N TYR A 267 -20.50 6.41 -3.97
CA TYR A 267 -21.22 5.15 -3.80
C TYR A 267 -20.95 4.50 -2.44
N ARG A 268 -19.70 4.52 -1.95
CA ARG A 268 -19.37 4.10 -0.57
C ARG A 268 -20.09 4.94 0.49
N LYS A 269 -20.27 6.24 0.25
CA LYS A 269 -21.02 7.11 1.17
C LYS A 269 -22.52 6.82 1.11
N TYR A 270 -23.04 6.47 -0.06
CA TYR A 270 -24.41 6.04 -0.25
C TYR A 270 -24.74 4.78 0.56
N LEU A 271 -23.95 3.71 0.40
CA LEU A 271 -24.10 2.44 1.14
C LEU A 271 -23.97 2.60 2.67
N LYS A 272 -23.32 3.68 3.12
CA LYS A 272 -23.18 4.01 4.55
C LYS A 272 -24.28 4.95 5.07
N GLY A 273 -25.26 5.32 4.23
CA GLY A 273 -26.30 6.30 4.59
C GLY A 273 -25.77 7.71 4.86
N ALA A 274 -24.53 8.01 4.47
CA ALA A 274 -23.83 9.27 4.80
C ALA A 274 -24.07 10.39 3.77
N LEU A 275 -24.75 10.08 2.66
CA LEU A 275 -25.21 11.07 1.69
C LEU A 275 -26.47 11.77 2.20
N PRO A 276 -26.77 13.00 1.72
CA PRO A 276 -28.03 13.65 2.05
C PRO A 276 -29.20 12.88 1.45
N MET A 277 -29.88 12.08 2.28
CA MET A 277 -31.07 11.32 1.87
C MET A 277 -32.33 12.19 1.95
N LYS A 278 -33.37 11.75 1.23
CA LYS A 278 -34.72 12.31 1.33
C LYS A 278 -35.38 11.93 2.65
N ARG A 279 -36.41 12.69 3.05
CA ARG A 279 -37.16 12.45 4.30
C ARG A 279 -38.10 11.25 4.19
N ASP A 280 -38.58 10.98 2.99
CA ASP A 280 -39.49 9.91 2.59
C ASP A 280 -38.77 8.66 2.05
N TRP A 281 -37.47 8.51 2.33
CA TRP A 281 -36.70 7.36 1.85
C TRP A 281 -37.04 6.09 2.65
N ASP A 282 -37.24 5.00 1.92
CA ASP A 282 -37.60 3.65 2.39
C ASP A 282 -36.46 2.92 3.13
N GLY A 283 -35.22 3.42 3.02
CA GLY A 283 -34.04 2.80 3.63
C GLY A 283 -33.39 1.74 2.74
N GLU A 284 -33.92 1.49 1.54
CA GLU A 284 -33.36 0.51 0.61
C GLU A 284 -32.37 1.14 -0.37
N HIS A 285 -31.24 0.46 -0.52
CA HIS A 285 -30.17 0.84 -1.44
C HIS A 285 -30.40 0.27 -2.84
N THR A 286 -31.51 0.67 -3.48
CA THR A 286 -31.82 0.30 -4.86
C THR A 286 -31.31 1.34 -5.87
N HIS A 287 -31.12 0.91 -7.10
CA HIS A 287 -30.40 1.69 -8.13
C HIS A 287 -31.07 1.58 -9.49
N ASP A 288 -32.37 1.79 -9.52
CA ASP A 288 -32.98 2.22 -10.76
C ASP A 288 -34.24 3.02 -10.47
N LYS A 289 -34.23 4.28 -10.90
CA LYS A 289 -35.44 5.10 -10.86
C LYS A 289 -36.25 4.96 -12.16
N TYR A 290 -35.66 4.38 -13.21
CA TYR A 290 -36.27 4.27 -14.53
C TYR A 290 -37.03 2.97 -14.77
N LEU A 291 -36.94 1.97 -13.89
CA LEU A 291 -37.81 0.78 -13.92
C LEU A 291 -39.11 0.92 -13.09
N ALA A 292 -39.28 2.02 -12.35
CA ALA A 292 -40.49 2.27 -11.54
C ALA A 292 -41.50 3.23 -12.20
N GLY A 293 -41.31 3.58 -13.48
CA GLY A 293 -42.10 4.60 -14.18
C GLY A 293 -42.41 4.29 -15.65
N GLY A 294 -42.53 3.01 -16.01
CA GLY A 294 -43.08 2.56 -17.29
C GLY A 294 -44.44 1.91 -17.05
N ILE A 295 -45.44 2.42 -17.76
CA ILE A 295 -46.84 1.97 -17.84
C ILE A 295 -46.93 0.48 -18.17
#